data_AF-A0A072U2E2-F1
#
_entry.id   AF-A0A072U2E2-F1
#
_cell.length_a   1.000
_cell.length_b   1.000
_cell.length_c   1.000
_cell.angle_alpha   90.00
_cell.angle_beta   90.00
_cell.angle_gamma   90.00
#
_symmetry.space_group_name_H-M   'P 1'
#
loop_
_entity.id
_entity.type
_entity.pdbx_description
1 polymer ?
#
loop_
_entity_poly.entity_id
_entity_poly.type
_entity_poly.pdbx_seq_one_letter_code
_entity_poly.pdbx_strand_id
1 'polypeptide(L)'
;MATLPYQHEFLNSIAQGSIPPYILKVKKGAPLMLLRNIDPIYGLCNGTQLLCRGLFKNMLDVNILIGSNTGKRAFLPIIKLKTNASSGLPFVLSRKQFPVTLRFAITINKSQEQTIPNVEIYLPRMVNYM
;
A
#
# COMPACT_ATOMS: atom_id res chain seq x y z
N MET A 1 -3.80 -18.45 -31.42
CA MET A 1 -4.08 -17.51 -30.32
C MET A 1 -3.68 -18.20 -29.02
N ALA A 2 -2.72 -17.67 -28.26
CA ALA A 2 -2.28 -18.32 -27.03
C ALA A 2 -3.36 -18.13 -25.94
N THR A 3 -4.04 -19.22 -25.57
CA THR A 3 -4.91 -19.24 -24.39
C THR A 3 -4.04 -19.05 -23.16
N LEU A 4 -4.24 -17.95 -22.44
CA LEU A 4 -3.62 -17.76 -21.13
C LEU A 4 -4.09 -18.92 -20.23
N PRO A 5 -3.18 -19.66 -19.57
CA PRO A 5 -3.53 -20.82 -18.76
C PRO A 5 -4.33 -20.49 -17.49
N TYR A 6 -4.69 -19.21 -17.28
CA TYR A 6 -5.38 -18.71 -16.12
C TYR A 6 -6.50 -17.74 -16.52
N GLN A 7 -7.66 -17.85 -15.88
CA GLN A 7 -8.79 -16.96 -16.10
C GLN A 7 -8.48 -15.54 -15.60
N HIS A 8 -9.01 -14.53 -16.29
CA HIS A 8 -8.76 -13.13 -15.97
C HIS A 8 -9.30 -12.75 -14.57
N GLU A 9 -10.44 -13.32 -14.17
CA GLU A 9 -11.04 -13.15 -12.85
C GLU A 9 -10.12 -13.63 -11.73
N PHE A 10 -9.47 -14.78 -11.92
CA PHE A 10 -8.46 -15.29 -11.00
C PHE A 10 -7.25 -14.36 -10.90
N LEU A 11 -6.74 -13.87 -12.03
CA LEU A 11 -5.62 -12.91 -12.03
C LEU A 11 -5.97 -11.59 -11.34
N ASN A 12 -7.24 -11.17 -11.41
CA ASN A 12 -7.74 -9.95 -10.80
C ASN A 12 -8.02 -10.09 -9.30
N SER A 13 -8.32 -11.30 -8.82
CA SER A 13 -8.51 -11.58 -7.39
C SER A 13 -7.19 -11.60 -6.61
N ILE A 14 -6.05 -11.81 -7.28
CA ILE A 14 -4.73 -11.80 -6.64
C ILE A 14 -4.37 -10.38 -6.16
N ALA A 15 -4.29 -10.24 -4.84
CA ALA A 15 -3.72 -9.10 -4.13
C ALA A 15 -2.81 -9.63 -3.01
N GLN A 16 -1.53 -9.79 -3.31
CA GLN A 16 -0.50 -10.21 -2.34
C GLN A 16 0.51 -9.08 -2.19
N GLY A 17 0.99 -8.84 -0.96
CA GLY A 17 1.53 -7.56 -0.44
C GLY A 17 2.54 -6.75 -1.25
N SER A 18 3.06 -7.23 -2.38
CA SER A 18 3.88 -6.47 -3.34
C SER A 18 3.09 -5.94 -4.56
N ILE A 19 1.82 -6.32 -4.70
CA ILE A 19 0.91 -5.91 -5.76
C ILE A 19 -0.40 -5.35 -5.15
N PRO A 20 -0.79 -4.11 -5.47
CA PRO A 20 -2.04 -3.51 -5.05
C PRO A 20 -3.23 -4.19 -5.72
N PRO A 21 -4.45 -4.14 -5.16
CA PRO A 21 -5.63 -4.79 -5.74
C PRO A 21 -5.88 -4.35 -7.19
N TYR A 22 -6.54 -5.21 -7.99
CA TYR A 22 -6.89 -4.89 -9.38
C TYR A 22 -7.71 -3.59 -9.46
N ILE A 23 -8.75 -3.49 -8.62
CA ILE A 23 -9.50 -2.26 -8.41
C ILE A 23 -9.01 -1.60 -7.11
N LEU A 24 -8.27 -0.52 -7.24
CA LEU A 24 -7.85 0.31 -6.11
C LEU A 24 -8.83 1.47 -5.94
N LYS A 25 -9.74 1.37 -4.96
CA LYS A 25 -10.69 2.45 -4.62
C LYS A 25 -10.07 3.34 -3.55
N VAL A 26 -9.83 4.61 -3.86
CA VAL A 26 -9.25 5.58 -2.91
C VAL A 26 -10.14 6.82 -2.85
N LYS A 27 -10.28 7.38 -1.65
CA LYS A 27 -10.92 8.69 -1.42
C LYS A 27 -9.93 9.68 -0.85
N LYS A 28 -10.21 10.98 -1.00
CA LYS A 28 -9.48 12.04 -0.28
C LYS A 28 -9.55 11.79 1.23
N GLY A 29 -8.42 11.96 1.91
CA GLY A 29 -8.25 11.67 3.33
C GLY A 29 -7.98 10.20 3.66
N ALA A 30 -7.99 9.28 2.69
CA ALA A 30 -7.67 7.88 2.96
C ALA A 30 -6.18 7.71 3.31
N PRO A 31 -5.84 6.98 4.38
CA PRO A 31 -4.47 6.58 4.66
C PRO A 31 -4.03 5.48 3.70
N LEU A 32 -2.83 5.64 3.18
CA LEU A 32 -2.20 4.80 2.18
C LEU A 32 -0.81 4.38 2.66
N MET A 33 -0.32 3.28 2.10
CA MET A 33 1.06 2.82 2.31
C MET A 33 1.71 2.56 0.96
N LEU A 34 2.92 3.08 0.79
CA LEU A 34 3.71 2.86 -0.41
C LEU A 34 4.25 1.41 -0.46
N LEU A 35 4.15 0.76 -1.61
CA LEU A 35 4.51 -0.66 -1.80
C LEU A 35 5.91 -0.86 -2.40
N ARG A 36 6.52 0.20 -2.94
CA ARG A 36 7.83 0.16 -3.59
C ARG A 36 8.61 1.43 -3.28
N ASN A 37 9.93 1.30 -3.23
CA ASN A 37 10.81 2.47 -3.24
C ASN A 37 10.65 3.19 -4.57
N ILE A 38 10.32 4.47 -4.51
CA ILE A 38 10.27 5.38 -5.67
C ILE A 38 11.41 6.35 -5.56
N ASP A 39 11.51 6.99 -4.39
CA ASP A 39 12.54 7.96 -4.11
C ASP A 39 12.90 7.95 -2.61
N PRO A 40 13.84 7.09 -2.20
CA PRO A 40 14.22 6.96 -0.80
C PRO A 40 14.79 8.24 -0.19
N ILE A 41 15.49 9.04 -0.99
CA ILE A 41 16.12 10.29 -0.54
C ILE A 41 15.04 11.27 -0.07
N TYR A 42 13.91 11.31 -0.78
CA TYR A 42 12.74 12.13 -0.43
C TYR A 42 11.71 11.38 0.42
N GLY A 43 12.08 10.25 1.04
CA GLY A 43 11.23 9.53 2.00
C GLY A 43 10.08 8.74 1.36
N LEU A 44 10.09 8.55 0.03
CA LEU A 44 9.17 7.69 -0.71
C LEU A 44 9.71 6.26 -0.79
N CYS A 45 9.81 5.63 0.39
CA CYS A 45 10.24 4.26 0.58
C CYS A 45 9.05 3.31 0.72
N ASN A 46 9.29 2.01 0.52
CA ASN A 46 8.33 0.98 0.86
C ASN A 46 7.95 1.08 2.35
N GLY A 47 6.66 1.05 2.64
CA GLY A 47 6.12 1.21 3.98
C GLY A 47 5.84 2.66 4.38
N THR A 48 6.29 3.67 3.60
CA THR A 48 5.97 5.07 3.89
C THR A 48 4.46 5.24 3.95
N GLN A 49 3.98 5.80 5.06
CA GLN A 49 2.58 6.13 5.26
C GLN A 49 2.27 7.47 4.60
N LEU A 50 1.15 7.49 3.89
CA LEU A 50 0.75 8.58 3.03
C LEU A 50 -0.72 8.92 3.29
N LEU A 51 -1.10 10.18 3.10
CA LEU A 51 -2.49 10.62 3.13
C LEU A 51 -2.91 11.03 1.73
N CYS A 52 -3.97 10.42 1.20
CA CYS A 52 -4.53 10.81 -0.08
C CYS A 52 -5.08 12.25 -0.02
N ARG A 53 -4.59 13.14 -0.89
CA ARG A 53 -5.09 14.50 -1.06
C ARG A 53 -6.02 14.62 -2.27
N GLY A 54 -5.73 13.88 -3.33
CA GLY A 54 -6.50 13.88 -4.56
C GLY A 54 -6.10 12.75 -5.50
N LEU A 55 -7.03 12.35 -6.36
CA LEU A 55 -6.82 11.34 -7.39
C LEU A 55 -7.04 11.97 -8.76
N PHE A 56 -6.04 11.87 -9.63
CA PHE A 56 -6.08 12.29 -11.02
C PHE A 56 -5.87 11.09 -11.94
N LYS A 57 -6.11 11.26 -13.25
CA LYS A 57 -6.09 10.18 -14.25
C LYS A 57 -4.86 9.26 -14.15
N ASN A 58 -3.67 9.84 -14.01
CA ASN A 58 -2.40 9.09 -13.96
C ASN A 58 -1.51 9.49 -12.76
N MET A 59 -2.08 10.21 -11.79
CA MET A 59 -1.32 10.80 -10.69
C MET A 59 -2.12 10.76 -9.41
N LEU A 60 -1.49 10.30 -8.34
CA LEU A 60 -2.05 10.30 -7.00
C LEU A 60 -1.31 11.35 -6.18
N ASP A 61 -2.06 12.33 -5.69
CA ASP A 61 -1.56 13.41 -4.85
C ASP A 61 -1.64 12.99 -3.38
N VAL A 62 -0.50 13.02 -2.70
CA VAL A 62 -0.36 12.52 -1.33
C VAL A 62 0.46 13.45 -0.45
N ASN A 63 0.22 13.40 0.84
CA ASN A 63 1.13 13.93 1.86
C ASN A 63 1.83 12.79 2.58
N ILE A 64 3.11 12.96 2.91
CA ILE A 64 3.84 12.02 3.77
C ILE A 64 3.38 12.21 5.23
N LEU A 65 2.98 11.12 5.86
CA LEU A 65 2.46 11.14 7.23
C LEU A 65 3.52 10.90 8.30
N ILE A 66 4.57 10.14 7.98
CA ILE A 66 5.58 9.70 8.96
C ILE A 66 6.99 9.76 8.33
N GLY A 67 7.99 10.08 9.15
CA GLY A 67 9.41 10.10 8.80
C GLY A 67 9.99 11.51 8.72
N SER A 68 11.25 11.61 8.28
CA SER A 68 11.99 12.87 8.15
C SER A 68 11.33 13.87 7.19
N ASN A 69 10.48 13.39 6.29
CA ASN A 69 9.78 14.19 5.28
C ASN A 69 8.28 14.35 5.57
N THR A 70 7.87 14.18 6.84
CA THR A 70 6.48 14.36 7.28
C THR A 70 5.94 15.73 6.86
N GLY A 71 4.68 15.75 6.40
CA GLY A 71 3.98 16.95 5.93
C GLY A 71 4.29 17.35 4.49
N LYS A 72 5.37 16.84 3.88
CA LYS A 72 5.70 17.13 2.49
C LYS A 72 4.70 16.47 1.54
N ARG A 73 4.38 17.19 0.46
CA ARG A 73 3.50 16.73 -0.62
C ARG A 73 4.32 15.97 -1.66
N ALA A 74 3.77 14.88 -2.19
CA ALA A 74 4.37 14.09 -3.25
C ALA A 74 3.30 13.67 -4.27
N PHE A 75 3.75 13.36 -5.48
CA PHE A 75 2.91 12.88 -6.57
C PHE A 75 3.37 11.50 -7.00
N LEU A 76 2.47 10.52 -6.91
CA LEU A 76 2.78 9.14 -7.27
C LEU A 76 2.23 8.81 -8.65
N PRO A 77 3.07 8.31 -9.58
CA PRO A 77 2.62 7.84 -10.88
C PRO A 77 2.07 6.41 -10.81
N ILE A 78 1.36 6.02 -11.86
CA ILE A 78 1.07 4.60 -12.14
C ILE A 78 2.36 3.92 -12.59
N ILE A 79 2.74 2.82 -11.93
CA ILE A 79 3.94 2.05 -12.29
C ILE A 79 3.60 0.58 -12.55
N LYS A 80 4.49 -0.13 -13.27
CA LYS A 80 4.37 -1.57 -13.49
C LYS A 80 4.95 -2.31 -12.29
N LEU A 81 4.08 -2.98 -11.53
CA LEU A 81 4.42 -3.82 -10.39
C LEU A 81 4.49 -5.27 -10.83
N LYS A 82 5.37 -6.05 -10.19
CA LYS A 82 5.53 -7.48 -10.42
C LYS A 82 5.52 -8.22 -9.09
N THR A 83 5.04 -9.46 -9.08
CA THR A 83 5.23 -10.33 -7.92
C THR A 83 6.71 -10.69 -7.81
N ASN A 84 7.14 -10.90 -6.58
CA ASN A 84 8.48 -11.43 -6.31
C ASN A 84 8.48 -12.96 -6.48
N ALA A 85 9.65 -13.55 -6.68
CA ALA A 85 9.82 -15.01 -6.79
C ALA A 85 9.29 -15.78 -5.56
N SER A 86 9.27 -15.14 -4.40
CA SER A 86 8.72 -15.68 -3.14
C SER A 86 7.20 -15.58 -3.00
N SER A 87 6.47 -15.18 -4.04
CA SER A 87 5.00 -15.06 -3.99
C SER A 87 4.26 -16.40 -3.89
N GLY A 88 4.96 -17.52 -4.14
CA GLY A 88 4.34 -18.85 -4.18
C GLY A 88 3.43 -19.07 -5.40
N LEU A 89 3.39 -18.11 -6.32
CA LEU A 89 2.66 -18.24 -7.58
C LEU A 89 3.51 -19.00 -8.61
N PRO A 90 2.91 -19.88 -9.42
CA PRO A 90 3.61 -20.57 -10.51
C PRO A 90 3.96 -19.65 -11.69
N PHE A 91 3.70 -18.34 -11.57
CA PHE A 91 3.97 -17.34 -12.59
C PHE A 91 4.29 -15.97 -11.97
N VAL A 92 4.90 -15.09 -12.76
CA VAL A 92 5.11 -13.69 -12.40
C VAL A 92 3.91 -12.86 -12.85
N LEU A 93 3.09 -12.42 -11.90
CA LEU A 93 2.00 -11.49 -12.19
C LEU A 93 2.58 -10.09 -12.35
N SER A 94 2.12 -9.36 -13.38
CA SER A 94 2.46 -7.95 -13.53
C SER A 94 1.22 -7.08 -13.69
N ARG A 95 1.16 -5.97 -12.95
CA ARG A 95 0.02 -5.05 -12.89
C ARG A 95 0.49 -3.61 -13.00
N LYS A 96 -0.12 -2.81 -13.88
CA LYS A 96 0.07 -1.35 -13.90
C LYS A 96 -0.93 -0.71 -12.95
N GLN A 97 -0.46 -0.13 -11.88
CA GLN A 97 -1.30 0.52 -10.86
C GLN A 97 -0.48 1.53 -10.06
N PHE A 98 -1.13 2.43 -9.33
CA PHE A 98 -0.44 3.21 -8.29
C PHE A 98 0.23 2.27 -7.29
N PRO A 99 1.48 2.52 -6.89
CA PRO A 99 2.24 1.65 -6.00
C PRO A 99 1.83 1.82 -4.53
N VAL A 100 0.52 1.85 -4.24
CA VAL A 100 -0.02 2.06 -2.90
C VAL A 100 -1.09 1.04 -2.56
N THR A 101 -1.25 0.78 -1.26
CA THR A 101 -2.40 0.06 -0.71
C THR A 101 -3.08 0.90 0.36
N LEU A 102 -4.37 0.65 0.61
CA LEU A 102 -5.07 1.24 1.75
C LEU A 102 -4.49 0.70 3.06
N ARG A 103 -4.31 1.58 4.04
CA ARG A 103 -3.72 1.24 5.33
C ARG A 103 -4.48 1.92 6.47
N PHE A 104 -5.58 1.32 6.90
CA PHE A 104 -6.35 1.81 8.05
C PHE A 104 -5.82 1.31 9.39
N ALA A 105 -5.18 0.14 9.40
CA ALA A 105 -4.61 -0.47 10.59
C ALA A 105 -3.14 -0.81 10.38
N ILE A 106 -2.37 -0.78 11.46
CA ILE A 106 -1.00 -1.23 11.53
C ILE A 106 -0.87 -2.25 12.66
N THR A 107 -0.04 -3.27 12.47
CA THR A 107 0.26 -4.21 13.55
C THR A 107 1.17 -3.55 14.58
N ILE A 108 1.08 -3.99 15.84
CA ILE A 108 1.89 -3.46 16.95
C ILE A 108 3.40 -3.48 16.60
N ASN A 109 3.89 -4.60 16.07
CA ASN A 109 5.30 -4.72 15.67
C ASN A 109 5.70 -3.73 14.56
N LYS A 110 4.77 -3.23 13.75
CA LYS A 110 5.04 -2.25 12.70
C LYS A 110 4.86 -0.81 13.18
N SER A 111 4.18 -0.59 14.30
CA SER A 111 4.08 0.71 14.97
C SER A 111 5.17 0.91 16.02
N GLN A 112 5.94 -0.12 16.37
CA GLN A 112 7.13 0.05 17.22
C GLN A 112 8.03 1.14 16.63
N GLU A 113 8.54 2.01 17.50
CA GLU A 113 9.38 3.17 17.12
C GLU A 113 8.66 4.25 16.28
N GLN A 114 7.32 4.20 16.17
CA GLN A 114 6.54 5.27 15.54
C GLN A 114 5.78 6.10 16.58
N THR A 115 5.84 7.42 16.44
CA THR A 115 4.99 8.34 17.20
C THR A 115 3.72 8.62 16.41
N ILE A 116 2.58 8.10 16.88
CA ILE A 116 1.26 8.31 16.26
C ILE A 116 0.37 9.02 17.28
N PRO A 117 -0.12 10.24 17.00
CA PRO A 117 -0.79 11.08 18.00
C PRO A 117 -2.13 10.52 18.47
N ASN A 118 -2.89 9.89 17.57
CA ASN A 118 -4.19 9.29 17.87
C ASN A 118 -4.21 7.86 17.33
N VAL A 119 -4.44 6.89 18.20
CA VAL A 119 -4.53 5.46 17.85
C VAL A 119 -5.72 4.82 18.53
N GLU A 120 -6.36 3.89 17.82
CA GLU A 120 -7.33 2.96 18.40
C GLU A 120 -6.68 1.56 18.41
N ILE A 121 -6.76 0.87 19.55
CA ILE A 121 -6.14 -0.43 19.74
C ILE A 121 -7.23 -1.50 19.68
N TYR A 122 -7.15 -2.38 18.69
CA TYR A 122 -8.03 -3.55 18.59
C TYR A 122 -7.52 -4.69 19.48
N LEU A 123 -8.25 -4.99 20.55
CA LEU A 123 -8.00 -6.11 21.46
C LEU A 123 -8.97 -7.26 21.15
N PRO A 124 -8.53 -8.36 20.52
CA PRO A 124 -9.43 -9.47 20.16
C PRO A 124 -9.93 -10.29 21.36
N ARG A 125 -9.31 -10.14 22.53
CA ARG A 125 -9.75 -10.75 23.80
C ARG A 125 -9.70 -9.71 24.90
N MET A 126 -10.73 -9.69 25.75
CA MET A 126 -10.72 -8.87 26.97
C MET A 126 -9.68 -9.42 27.94
N VAL A 127 -8.84 -8.52 28.46
CA VAL A 127 -7.96 -8.84 29.59
C VAL A 127 -8.78 -8.56 30.85
N ASN A 128 -9.34 -9.62 31.44
CA ASN A 128 -9.95 -9.52 32.76
C ASN A 128 -8.81 -9.49 33.79
N TYR A 129 -8.69 -8.40 34.53
CA TYR A 129 -7.88 -8.37 35.74
C TYR A 129 -8.68 -9.06 36.85
N MET A 130 -8.17 -10.18 37.38
CA MET A 130 -8.58 -10.72 38.69
C MET A 130 -7.82 -9.99 39.79
#